data_AF-A0A4U2ZWL2-F1
#
_entry.id   AF-A0A4U2ZWL2-F1
#
_cell.length_a   1.000
_cell.length_b   1.000
_cell.length_c   1.000
_cell.angle_alpha   90.00
_cell.angle_beta   90.00
_cell.angle_gamma   90.00
#
_symmetry.space_group_name_H-M   'P 1'
#
loop_
_entity.id
_entity.type
_entity.pdbx_description
1 polymer ?
#
loop_
_entity_poly.entity_id
_entity_poly.type
_entity_poly.pdbx_seq_one_letter_code
_entity_poly.pdbx_strand_id
1 'polypeptide(L)'
;SPEGLNQRFNQAAVQFLKHILAELLNQKLASSIPISSPHTSVFKRIHILDSTAFQLPDSFSFVYPGAGGCSHTAGVKIQLEYDLLSGQFLHIHT
;
A
#
# COMPACT_ATOMS: atom_id res chain seq x y z
N SER A 1 6.04 29.52 -0.96
CA SER A 1 7.48 29.49 -1.30
C SER A 1 8.03 28.08 -1.04
N PRO A 2 9.22 27.72 -1.55
CA PRO A 2 9.86 26.42 -1.29
C PRO A 2 9.95 26.05 0.20
N GLU A 3 10.14 27.04 1.06
CA GLU A 3 10.25 26.89 2.51
C GLU A 3 8.94 26.42 3.15
N GLY A 4 7.81 26.93 2.67
CA GLY A 4 6.49 26.52 3.13
C GLY A 4 6.15 25.06 2.80
N LEU A 5 6.71 24.50 1.72
CA LEU A 5 6.59 23.07 1.40
C LEU A 5 7.49 22.21 2.29
N ASN A 6 8.75 22.63 2.49
CA ASN A 6 9.68 21.91 3.36
C ASN A 6 9.16 21.79 4.80
N GLN A 7 8.48 22.81 5.32
CA GLN A 7 7.86 22.74 6.65
C GLN A 7 6.69 21.74 6.72
N ARG A 8 6.01 21.50 5.60
CA ARG A 8 4.88 20.56 5.52
C ARG A 8 5.33 19.13 5.27
N PHE A 9 6.47 18.91 4.62
CA PHE A 9 7.04 17.57 4.42
C PHE A 9 7.75 17.07 5.68
N ASN A 10 6.94 16.67 6.66
CA ASN A 10 7.39 16.18 7.95
C ASN A 10 6.69 14.85 8.29
N GLN A 11 7.03 14.29 9.46
CA GLN A 11 6.47 13.02 9.92
C GLN A 11 4.94 13.04 10.03
N ALA A 12 4.35 14.17 10.44
CA ALA A 12 2.89 14.28 10.51
C ALA A 12 2.25 14.20 9.11
N ALA A 13 2.85 14.82 8.09
CA ALA A 13 2.37 14.69 6.72
C ALA A 13 2.50 13.27 6.18
N VAL A 14 3.59 12.56 6.50
CA VAL A 14 3.74 11.14 6.14
C VAL A 14 2.63 10.30 6.77
N GLN A 15 2.36 10.48 8.06
CA GLN A 15 1.28 9.76 8.75
C GLN A 15 -0.09 10.09 8.18
N PHE A 16 -0.35 11.37 7.89
CA PHE A 16 -1.58 11.82 7.27
C PHE A 16 -1.81 11.17 5.90
N LEU A 17 -0.79 11.15 5.03
CA LEU A 17 -0.89 10.52 3.72
C LEU A 17 -1.11 9.00 3.82
N LYS A 18 -0.43 8.33 4.77
CA LYS A 18 -0.67 6.90 5.04
C LYS A 18 -2.11 6.64 5.48
N HIS A 19 -2.64 7.48 6.36
CA HIS A 19 -4.00 7.35 6.86
C HIS A 19 -5.05 7.56 5.76
N ILE A 20 -4.93 8.63 4.98
CA ILE A 20 -5.83 8.90 3.85
C ILE A 20 -5.76 7.78 2.82
N LEU A 21 -4.57 7.29 2.49
CA LEU A 21 -4.43 6.18 1.55
C LEU A 21 -5.17 4.93 2.04
N ALA A 22 -4.99 4.56 3.32
CA ALA A 22 -5.70 3.43 3.90
C ALA A 22 -7.22 3.63 3.90
N GLU A 23 -7.70 4.82 4.23
CA GLU A 23 -9.13 5.14 4.23
C GLU A 23 -9.74 5.09 2.84
N LEU A 24 -9.08 5.66 1.83
CA LEU A 24 -9.54 5.62 0.45
C LEU A 24 -9.54 4.20 -0.11
N LEU A 25 -8.53 3.38 0.22
CA LEU A 25 -8.49 1.97 -0.17
C LEU A 25 -9.60 1.17 0.50
N ASN A 26 -9.85 1.38 1.79
CA ASN A 26 -10.97 0.80 2.52
C ASN A 26 -12.31 1.11 1.84
N GLN A 27 -12.56 2.40 1.55
CA GLN A 27 -13.79 2.83 0.89
C GLN A 27 -13.94 2.21 -0.50
N LYS A 28 -12.86 2.18 -1.29
CA LYS A 28 -12.89 1.59 -2.63
C LYS A 28 -13.15 0.09 -2.61
N LEU A 29 -12.52 -0.64 -1.70
CA LEU A 29 -12.72 -2.09 -1.55
C LEU A 29 -14.10 -2.42 -0.96
N ALA A 30 -14.58 -1.65 0.02
CA ALA A 30 -15.92 -1.83 0.59
C ALA A 30 -17.04 -1.46 -0.40
N SER A 31 -16.78 -0.55 -1.34
CA SER A 31 -17.69 -0.24 -2.45
C SER A 31 -17.73 -1.31 -3.54
N SER A 32 -16.80 -2.28 -3.51
CA SER A 32 -16.79 -3.39 -4.46
C SER A 32 -18.02 -4.26 -4.23
N ILE A 33 -18.64 -4.68 -5.32
CA ILE A 33 -19.82 -5.55 -5.28
C ILE A 33 -19.41 -6.87 -4.60
N PRO A 34 -20.14 -7.33 -3.56
CA PRO A 34 -19.90 -8.63 -2.97
C PRO A 34 -19.95 -9.69 -4.07
N ILE A 35 -18.90 -10.51 -4.19
CA ILE A 35 -18.87 -11.55 -5.20
C ILE A 35 -19.87 -12.63 -4.80
N SER A 36 -21.11 -12.51 -5.27
CA SER A 36 -22.11 -13.57 -5.14
C SER A 36 -21.75 -14.68 -6.13
N SER A 37 -21.06 -15.71 -5.63
CA SER A 37 -20.69 -16.88 -6.42
C SER A 37 -21.20 -18.15 -5.74
N PRO A 38 -21.63 -19.18 -6.50
CA PRO A 38 -21.93 -20.51 -5.94
C PRO A 38 -20.79 -21.07 -5.08
N HIS A 39 -19.55 -20.63 -5.35
CA HIS A 39 -18.33 -21.05 -4.66
C HIS A 39 -18.10 -20.35 -3.31
N THR A 40 -18.90 -19.34 -2.94
CA THR A 40 -18.85 -18.72 -1.60
C THR A 40 -19.22 -19.71 -0.48
N SER A 41 -19.88 -20.81 -0.83
CA SER A 41 -20.14 -21.95 0.07
C SER A 41 -18.90 -22.82 0.33
N VAL A 42 -17.92 -22.82 -0.59
CA VAL A 42 -16.72 -23.66 -0.53
C VAL A 42 -15.57 -22.91 0.16
N PHE A 43 -15.34 -21.65 -0.21
CA PHE A 43 -14.29 -20.82 0.36
C PHE A 43 -14.87 -19.80 1.33
N LYS A 44 -14.53 -19.93 2.62
CA LYS A 44 -14.94 -18.98 3.66
C LYS A 44 -14.24 -17.64 3.55
N ARG A 45 -13.06 -17.60 2.90
CA ARG A 45 -12.22 -16.42 2.76
C ARG A 45 -11.30 -16.55 1.55
N ILE A 46 -11.09 -15.45 0.82
CA ILE A 46 -10.13 -15.39 -0.29
C ILE A 46 -9.24 -14.17 -0.05
N HIS A 47 -7.97 -14.41 0.31
CA HIS A 47 -6.98 -13.35 0.51
C HIS A 47 -6.27 -13.05 -0.80
N ILE A 48 -6.35 -11.78 -1.22
CA ILE A 48 -5.58 -11.26 -2.33
C ILE A 48 -4.40 -10.50 -1.75
N LEU A 49 -3.21 -10.98 -2.07
CA LEU A 49 -1.96 -10.27 -1.85
C LEU A 49 -1.54 -9.64 -3.16
N ASP A 50 -1.41 -8.33 -3.16
CA ASP A 50 -0.90 -7.57 -4.29
C ASP A 50 0.28 -6.69 -3.83
N SER A 51 1.16 -6.32 -4.75
CA SER A 51 2.24 -5.40 -4.44
C SER A 51 2.66 -4.57 -5.63
N THR A 52 2.91 -3.28 -5.39
CA THR A 52 3.54 -2.38 -6.35
C THR A 52 4.92 -2.01 -5.85
N ALA A 53 5.91 -2.10 -6.73
CA ALA A 53 7.29 -1.71 -6.43
C ALA A 53 7.79 -0.70 -7.47
N PHE A 54 8.60 0.24 -7.01
CA PHE A 54 9.27 1.21 -7.87
C PHE A 54 10.65 1.56 -7.32
N GLN A 55 11.54 1.92 -8.23
CA GLN A 55 12.92 2.26 -7.90
C GLN A 55 13.00 3.71 -7.44
N LEU A 56 13.96 3.98 -6.55
CA LEU A 56 14.30 5.31 -6.11
C LEU A 56 15.74 5.65 -6.52
N PRO A 57 16.09 6.95 -6.58
CA PRO A 57 17.50 7.34 -6.65
C PRO A 57 18.32 6.76 -5.49
N ASP A 58 19.56 6.38 -5.77
CA ASP A 58 20.46 5.74 -4.80
C ASP A 58 20.71 6.60 -3.53
N SER A 59 20.50 7.92 -3.61
CA SER A 59 20.56 8.82 -2.45
C SER A 59 19.56 8.47 -1.34
N PHE A 60 18.52 7.67 -1.63
CA PHE A 60 17.52 7.24 -0.66
C PHE A 60 17.81 5.85 -0.05
N SER A 61 18.89 5.18 -0.45
CA SER A 61 19.23 3.80 -0.01
C SER A 61 19.33 3.63 1.50
N PHE A 62 19.72 4.68 2.23
CA PHE A 62 19.76 4.66 3.70
C PHE A 62 18.38 4.51 4.34
N VAL A 63 17.35 5.11 3.76
CA VAL A 63 15.97 5.11 4.29
C VAL A 63 15.15 3.99 3.66
N TYR A 64 15.39 3.71 2.38
CA TYR A 64 14.66 2.74 1.57
C TYR A 64 15.65 1.77 0.91
N PRO A 65 16.21 0.82 1.66
CA PRO A 65 17.20 -0.10 1.12
C PRO A 65 16.58 -0.96 0.01
N GLY A 66 17.27 -1.04 -1.12
CA GLY A 66 16.92 -1.95 -2.20
C GLY A 66 17.13 -3.42 -1.82
N ALA A 67 16.65 -4.33 -2.65
CA ALA A 67 16.68 -5.77 -2.38
C ALA A 67 18.07 -6.45 -2.56
N GLY A 68 19.16 -5.67 -2.64
CA GLY A 68 20.53 -6.19 -2.64
C GLY A 68 21.00 -6.90 -3.92
N GLY A 69 20.31 -6.73 -5.06
CA GLY A 69 20.71 -7.27 -6.36
C GLY A 69 21.65 -6.36 -7.17
N CYS A 70 21.98 -6.74 -8.42
CA CYS A 70 22.90 -6.02 -9.31
C CYS A 70 22.35 -4.69 -9.91
N SER A 71 21.22 -4.17 -9.42
CA SER A 71 20.63 -2.90 -9.87
C SER A 71 20.08 -2.13 -8.66
N HIS A 72 20.24 -0.80 -8.71
CA HIS A 72 19.77 0.27 -7.81
C HIS A 72 19.70 -0.09 -6.31
N THR A 73 20.44 0.66 -5.51
CA THR A 73 20.58 0.44 -4.06
C THR A 73 19.38 0.92 -3.24
N ALA A 74 18.40 1.57 -3.88
CA ALA A 74 17.20 2.10 -3.23
C ALA A 74 15.91 1.71 -3.96
N GLY A 75 14.87 1.35 -3.21
CA GLY A 75 13.56 1.00 -3.77
C GLY A 75 12.45 0.94 -2.73
N VAL A 76 11.22 1.11 -3.19
CA VAL A 76 10.02 1.02 -2.34
C VAL A 76 9.14 -0.11 -2.85
N LYS A 77 8.59 -0.90 -1.93
CA LYS A 77 7.56 -1.90 -2.21
C LYS A 77 6.39 -1.68 -1.27
N ILE A 78 5.24 -1.40 -1.84
CA ILE A 78 3.98 -1.29 -1.11
C ILE A 78 3.22 -2.58 -1.36
N GLN A 79 2.96 -3.34 -0.29
CA GLN A 79 2.17 -4.55 -0.31
C GLN A 79 0.79 -4.28 0.26
N LEU A 80 -0.22 -4.80 -0.42
CA LEU A 80 -1.63 -4.71 -0.07
C LEU A 80 -2.16 -6.12 0.17
N GLU A 81 -2.90 -6.30 1.25
CA GLU A 81 -3.68 -7.51 1.51
C GLU A 81 -5.14 -7.16 1.77
N TYR A 82 -6.06 -7.86 1.10
CA TYR A 82 -7.50 -7.71 1.32
C TYR A 82 -8.25 -9.02 1.10
N ASP A 83 -9.42 -9.10 1.73
CA ASP A 83 -10.37 -10.19 1.59
C ASP A 83 -11.36 -9.87 0.48
N LEU A 84 -11.30 -10.66 -0.59
CA LEU A 84 -12.11 -10.48 -1.78
C LEU A 84 -13.61 -10.69 -1.52
N LEU A 85 -13.97 -11.61 -0.60
CA LEU A 85 -15.38 -11.96 -0.37
C LEU A 85 -16.10 -10.92 0.47
N SER A 86 -15.43 -10.40 1.49
CA SER A 86 -15.99 -9.36 2.36
C SER A 86 -15.72 -7.94 1.87
N GLY A 87 -14.82 -7.77 0.89
CA GLY A 87 -14.32 -6.46 0.48
C GLY A 87 -13.54 -5.75 1.58
N GLN A 88 -13.16 -6.48 2.65
CA GLN A 88 -12.43 -5.90 3.76
C GLN A 88 -10.94 -5.88 3.48
N PHE A 89 -10.37 -4.70 3.57
CA PHE A 89 -8.94 -4.49 3.62
C PHE A 89 -8.35 -5.04 4.94
N LEU A 90 -7.18 -5.67 4.84
CA LEU A 90 -6.54 -6.32 5.98
C LEU A 90 -5.25 -5.62 6.39
N HIS A 91 -4.37 -5.32 5.44
CA HIS A 91 -3.06 -4.78 5.76
C HIS A 91 -2.39 -4.04 4.59
N ILE A 92 -1.67 -2.96 4.89
CA ILE A 92 -0.72 -2.30 3.99
C ILE A 92 0.64 -2.41 4.65
N HIS A 93 1.59 -3.03 3.97
CA HIS A 93 2.98 -3.04 4.37
C HIS A 93 3.75 -2.11 3.42
N THR A 94 4.37 -1.07 3.98
CA THR A 94 5.15 -0.05 3.25
C THR A 94 6.59 -0.04 3.74
#